data_AF-A0A397SN20-F1
#
_entry.id   AF-A0A397SN20-F1
#
_cell.length_a   1.000
_cell.length_b   1.000
_cell.length_c   1.000
_cell.angle_alpha   90.00
_cell.angle_beta   90.00
_cell.angle_gamma   90.00
#
_symmetry.space_group_name_H-M   'P 1'
#
loop_
_entity.id
_entity.type
_entity.pdbx_description
1 polymer ?
#
loop_
_entity_poly.entity_id
_entity_poly.type
_entity_poly.pdbx_seq_one_letter_code
_entity_poly.pdbx_strand_id
1 'polypeptide(L)'
;MDLQRRYDPKILETGILSDHFDIEISVGEEPNTKTFHLNSSILQHQSNYFYRALSTHWIKVENNNIKKFQKPNISVEVFDIIVK
;
A
#
# COMPACT_ATOMS: atom_id res chain seq x y z
N MET A 1 -20.80 -14.48 18.62
CA MET A 1 -19.75 -13.66 17.97
C MET A 1 -20.37 -13.07 16.71
N ASP A 2 -20.80 -11.81 16.78
CA ASP A 2 -21.52 -11.15 15.68
C ASP A 2 -20.54 -10.68 14.60
N LEU A 3 -20.75 -11.16 13.37
CA LEU A 3 -19.95 -10.82 12.18
C LEU A 3 -20.12 -9.35 11.73
N GLN A 4 -21.08 -8.62 12.29
CA GLN A 4 -21.38 -7.23 11.93
C GLN A 4 -20.46 -6.18 12.56
N ARG A 5 -19.66 -6.51 13.58
CA ARG A 5 -18.67 -5.54 14.12
C ARG A 5 -17.41 -5.37 13.26
N ARG A 6 -17.22 -6.18 12.21
CA ARG A 6 -16.01 -6.11 11.34
C ARG A 6 -16.18 -5.20 10.11
N TYR A 7 -17.38 -4.68 9.83
CA TYR A 7 -17.67 -3.86 8.65
C TYR A 7 -18.18 -2.47 9.04
N ASP A 8 -17.62 -1.86 10.08
CA ASP A 8 -17.85 -0.44 10.34
C ASP A 8 -16.90 0.39 9.46
N PRO A 9 -17.41 1.18 8.49
CA PRO A 9 -16.59 1.96 7.57
C PRO A 9 -15.64 2.92 8.30
N LYS A 10 -16.00 3.34 9.51
CA LYS A 10 -15.20 4.24 10.35
C LYS A 10 -13.97 3.56 10.96
N ILE A 11 -14.01 2.24 11.17
CA ILE A 11 -12.87 1.46 11.71
C ILE A 11 -11.76 1.32 10.65
N LEU A 12 -12.10 1.38 9.37
CA LEU A 12 -11.13 1.38 8.27
C LEU A 12 -10.40 2.73 8.13
N GLU A 13 -10.96 3.82 8.66
CA GLU A 13 -10.52 5.16 8.31
C GLU A 13 -9.54 5.81 9.31
N THR A 14 -9.36 5.31 10.55
CA THR A 14 -8.65 6.16 11.55
C THR A 14 -7.83 5.50 12.67
N GLY A 15 -7.47 4.21 12.64
CA GLY A 15 -6.50 3.79 13.70
C GLY A 15 -6.07 2.34 13.87
N ILE A 16 -6.52 1.38 13.06
CA ILE A 16 -6.05 -0.02 13.19
C ILE A 16 -5.16 -0.46 12.01
N LEU A 17 -5.11 0.32 10.93
CA LEU A 17 -4.28 0.03 9.75
C LEU A 17 -2.87 0.66 9.81
N SER A 18 -2.59 1.56 10.76
CA SER A 18 -1.35 2.33 10.81
C SER A 18 -0.16 1.62 11.46
N ASP A 19 -0.39 0.60 12.28
CA ASP A 19 0.69 0.06 13.13
C ASP A 19 1.47 -1.10 12.49
N HIS A 20 0.97 -1.66 11.37
CA HIS A 20 1.59 -2.80 10.71
C HIS A 20 1.51 -2.68 9.19
N PHE A 21 2.39 -1.90 8.56
CA PHE A 21 2.57 -1.94 7.11
C PHE A 21 3.35 -3.19 6.70
N ASP A 22 3.01 -3.75 5.54
CA ASP A 22 3.69 -4.92 4.96
C ASP A 22 4.32 -4.61 3.58
N ILE A 23 4.17 -3.38 3.10
CA ILE A 23 4.75 -2.92 1.84
C ILE A 23 5.27 -1.49 1.94
N GLU A 24 6.44 -1.28 1.35
CA GLU A 24 7.01 0.03 1.04
C GLU A 24 6.99 0.28 -0.47
N ILE A 25 6.48 1.44 -0.86
CA ILE A 25 6.42 1.87 -2.26
C ILE A 25 7.23 3.14 -2.44
N SER A 26 8.35 3.05 -3.17
CA SER A 26 9.14 4.22 -3.56
C SER A 26 8.66 4.76 -4.91
N VAL A 27 8.32 6.05 -4.94
CA VAL A 27 7.67 6.72 -6.07
C VAL A 27 8.50 7.90 -6.52
N GLY A 28 8.49 8.18 -7.82
CA GLY A 28 9.19 9.30 -8.44
C GLY A 28 10.65 9.00 -8.77
N GLU A 29 11.30 9.98 -9.38
CA GLU A 29 12.72 9.97 -9.72
C GLU A 29 13.42 11.15 -9.04
N GLU A 30 14.70 10.98 -8.70
CA GLU A 30 15.49 12.01 -8.03
C GLU A 30 15.46 13.34 -8.83
N PRO A 31 15.27 14.49 -8.17
CA PRO A 31 15.27 14.70 -6.71
C PRO A 31 13.89 14.57 -6.03
N ASN A 32 12.84 14.21 -6.78
CA ASN A 32 11.45 14.23 -6.30
C ASN A 32 10.95 12.81 -6.01
N THR A 33 11.54 12.19 -4.99
CA THR A 33 11.19 10.83 -4.55
C THR A 33 10.47 10.84 -3.20
N LYS A 34 9.58 9.85 -2.98
CA LYS A 34 8.95 9.61 -1.67
C LYS A 34 8.70 8.11 -1.48
N THR A 35 8.93 7.62 -0.26
CA THR A 35 8.57 6.26 0.14
C THR A 35 7.30 6.26 0.98
N PHE A 36 6.33 5.45 0.57
CA PHE A 36 5.06 5.24 1.23
C PHE A 36 5.06 3.91 1.97
N HIS A 37 4.58 3.90 3.22
CA HIS A 37 4.40 2.70 4.04
C HIS A 37 2.91 2.37 4.07
N LEU A 38 2.52 1.24 3.48
CA LEU A 38 1.12 0.92 3.19
C LEU A 38 0.80 -0.54 3.53
N ASN A 39 -0.50 -0.86 3.50
CA ASN A 39 -0.97 -2.24 3.57
C ASN A 39 -1.26 -2.76 2.17
N SER A 40 -0.60 -3.85 1.79
CA SER A 40 -0.74 -4.46 0.48
C SER A 40 -2.17 -4.92 0.22
N SER A 41 -2.87 -5.40 1.26
CA SER A 41 -4.28 -5.79 1.18
C SER A 41 -5.18 -4.61 0.75
N ILE A 42 -5.03 -3.43 1.36
CA ILE A 42 -5.83 -2.24 1.00
C ILE A 42 -5.61 -1.89 -0.46
N LEU A 43 -4.35 -1.81 -0.89
CA LEU A 43 -4.00 -1.47 -2.27
C LEU A 43 -4.60 -2.47 -3.27
N GLN A 44 -4.53 -3.77 -2.96
CA GLN A 44 -5.13 -4.82 -3.78
C GLN A 44 -6.65 -4.70 -3.88
N HIS A 45 -7.34 -4.27 -2.81
CA HIS A 45 -8.78 -4.04 -2.83
C HIS A 45 -9.17 -2.76 -3.59
N GLN A 46 -8.38 -1.70 -3.48
CA GLN A 46 -8.69 -0.40 -4.10
C GLN A 46 -8.36 -0.36 -5.60
N SER A 47 -7.47 -1.23 -6.08
CA SER A 47 -7.03 -1.19 -7.47
C SER A 47 -6.72 -2.57 -8.04
N ASN A 48 -7.38 -2.92 -9.14
CA ASN A 48 -7.01 -4.09 -9.95
C ASN A 48 -5.56 -4.04 -10.44
N TYR A 49 -4.99 -2.85 -10.60
CA TYR A 49 -3.58 -2.69 -10.92
C TYR A 49 -2.71 -3.25 -9.79
N PHE A 50 -2.92 -2.80 -8.55
CA PHE A 50 -2.17 -3.29 -7.40
C PHE A 50 -2.52 -4.74 -7.05
N TYR A 51 -3.76 -5.19 -7.25
CA TYR A 51 -4.12 -6.61 -7.13
C TYR A 51 -3.17 -7.48 -7.95
N ARG A 52 -3.05 -7.16 -9.25
CA ARG A 52 -2.18 -7.91 -10.16
C ARG A 52 -0.72 -7.70 -9.83
N ALA A 53 -0.27 -6.46 -9.68
CA ALA A 53 1.15 -6.15 -9.42
C ALA A 53 1.66 -6.82 -8.14
N LEU A 54 0.84 -6.80 -7.07
CA LEU A 54 1.20 -7.33 -5.75
C LEU A 54 1.00 -8.84 -5.60
N SER A 55 0.26 -9.47 -6.52
CA SER A 55 0.17 -10.94 -6.62
C SER A 55 1.38 -11.59 -7.31
N THR A 56 2.28 -10.80 -7.89
CA THR A 56 3.43 -11.33 -8.62
C THR A 56 4.53 -11.81 -7.67
N HIS A 57 5.15 -12.95 -8.00
CA HIS A 57 6.32 -13.49 -7.28
C HIS A 57 7.59 -12.64 -7.47
N TRP A 58 7.52 -11.57 -8.26
CA TRP A 58 8.66 -10.71 -8.62
C TRP A 58 8.92 -9.60 -7.60
N ILE A 59 8.03 -9.42 -6.63
CA ILE A 59 8.22 -8.41 -5.59
C ILE A 59 9.30 -8.87 -4.63
N LYS A 60 10.29 -8.01 -4.45
CA LYS A 60 11.35 -8.24 -3.48
C LYS A 60 10.75 -8.15 -2.07
N VAL A 61 10.96 -9.20 -1.29
CA VAL A 61 10.63 -9.24 0.14
C VAL A 61 11.95 -9.12 0.90
N GLU A 62 12.06 -8.11 1.76
CA GLU A 62 13.23 -7.86 2.58
C GLU A 62 13.14 -8.57 3.93
N ASN A 63 14.23 -8.51 4.70
CA ASN A 63 14.26 -8.95 6.09
C ASN A 63 13.12 -8.28 6.87
N ASN A 64 12.33 -9.08 7.60
CA ASN A 64 11.08 -8.71 8.28
C ASN A 64 9.79 -8.82 7.42
N ASN A 65 9.81 -9.54 6.29
CA ASN A 65 8.64 -9.79 5.45
C ASN A 65 8.01 -8.53 4.82
N ILE A 66 8.76 -7.43 4.75
CA ILE A 66 8.31 -6.19 4.11
C ILE A 66 8.58 -6.28 2.61
N LYS A 67 7.52 -6.10 1.81
CA LYS A 67 7.59 -6.01 0.35
C LYS A 67 8.14 -4.65 -0.06
N LYS A 68 9.06 -4.60 -1.03
CA LYS A 68 9.52 -3.36 -1.67
C LYS A 68 9.00 -3.28 -3.10
N PHE A 69 8.42 -2.14 -3.44
CA PHE A 69 7.88 -1.89 -4.77
C PHE A 69 8.31 -0.51 -5.26
N GLN A 70 8.76 -0.40 -6.51
CA GLN A 70 9.28 0.85 -7.05
C GLN A 70 8.44 1.33 -8.23
N LYS A 71 8.16 2.63 -8.26
CA LYS A 71 7.34 3.31 -9.24
C LYS A 71 7.95 4.66 -9.64
N PRO A 72 9.11 4.66 -10.33
CA PRO A 72 9.75 5.90 -10.77
C PRO A 72 8.88 6.71 -11.73
N ASN A 73 8.09 6.02 -12.55
CA ASN A 73 7.26 6.63 -13.60
C ASN A 73 5.97 7.32 -13.11
N ILE A 74 5.75 7.43 -11.80
CA ILE A 74 4.58 8.10 -11.21
C ILE A 74 5.10 9.24 -10.35
N SER A 75 4.56 10.44 -10.48
CA SER A 75 4.95 11.54 -9.59
C SER A 75 4.42 11.31 -8.18
N VAL A 76 5.14 11.82 -7.19
CA VAL A 76 4.75 11.73 -5.77
C VAL A 76 3.33 12.28 -5.55
N GLU A 77 2.99 13.41 -6.19
CA GLU A 77 1.69 14.07 -6.09
C GLU A 77 0.54 13.20 -6.61
N VAL A 78 0.73 12.57 -7.78
CA VAL A 78 -0.27 11.68 -8.37
C VAL A 78 -0.46 10.45 -7.49
N PHE A 79 0.62 9.90 -6.96
CA PHE A 79 0.52 8.73 -6.10
C PHE A 79 -0.16 9.03 -4.76
N ASP A 80 0.10 10.21 -4.17
CA ASP A 80 -0.55 10.67 -2.94
C ASP A 80 -2.08 10.78 -3.11
N ILE A 81 -2.57 11.05 -4.32
CA ILE A 81 -4.02 11.03 -4.64
C ILE A 81 -4.53 9.59 -4.76
N ILE A 82 -3.73 8.66 -5.31
CA ILE A 82 -4.13 7.26 -5.52
C ILE A 82 -4.27 6.49 -4.20
N VAL A 83 -3.49 6.84 -3.18
CA VAL A 83 -3.42 6.10 -1.90
C VAL A 83 -4.14 6.78 -0.73
N LYS A 84 -4.91 7.84 -1.01
CA LYS A 84 -5.86 8.46 -0.07
C LYS A 84 -7.21 7.76 -0.16
#